data_AF-A0A7C9AAH4-F1
#
_entry.id   AF-A0A7C9AAH4-F1
#
_cell.length_a   1.000
_cell.length_b   1.000
_cell.length_c   1.000
_cell.angle_alpha   90.00
_cell.angle_beta   90.00
_cell.angle_gamma   90.00
#
_symmetry.space_group_name_H-M   'P 1'
#
loop_
_entity.id
_entity.type
_entity.pdbx_description
1 polymer ?
#
loop_
_entity_poly.entity_id
_entity_poly.type
_entity_poly.pdbx_seq_one_letter_code
_entity_poly.pdbx_strand_id
1 'polypeptide(L)'
;CLSVTSSKWLSRLTMLRDIDLSGVQFNRDTDWMQVVTNLPFLRSLTMDACSLSASIPSSLVYTNSSTTLRVLSLRENGLYDSSILDWVSNLIRIGTSLEYLDLSYNGISGPI
;
A
#
# COMPACT_ATOMS: atom_id res chain seq x y z
N CYS A 1 -20.17 -3.99 3.27
CA CYS A 1 -19.09 -4.81 2.68
C CYS A 1 -19.14 -4.74 1.17
N LEU A 2 -18.22 -3.99 0.56
CA LEU A 2 -17.86 -4.20 -0.84
C LEU A 2 -16.73 -5.23 -0.84
N SER A 3 -16.99 -6.41 -1.41
CA SER A 3 -15.96 -7.42 -1.62
C SER A 3 -15.51 -7.29 -3.08
N VAL A 4 -14.27 -6.90 -3.30
CA VAL A 4 -13.70 -6.84 -4.65
C VAL A 4 -13.14 -8.22 -4.99
N THR A 5 -13.85 -8.94 -5.85
CA THR A 5 -13.52 -10.33 -6.22
C THR A 5 -12.37 -10.44 -7.23
N SER A 6 -11.82 -9.33 -7.71
CA SER A 6 -10.63 -9.32 -8.55
C SER A 6 -9.87 -8.00 -8.41
N SER A 7 -8.68 -7.98 -7.82
CA SER A 7 -7.84 -6.77 -7.74
C SER A 7 -7.18 -6.41 -9.08
N LYS A 8 -7.31 -7.24 -10.12
CA LYS A 8 -6.64 -7.10 -11.42
C LYS A 8 -7.14 -5.92 -12.26
N TRP A 9 -8.31 -5.36 -11.98
CA TRP A 9 -8.76 -4.16 -12.70
C TRP A 9 -7.97 -2.92 -12.29
N LEU A 10 -7.51 -2.86 -11.04
CA LEU A 10 -6.77 -1.70 -10.53
C LEU A 10 -5.42 -1.54 -11.24
N SER A 11 -4.69 -2.62 -11.50
CA SER A 11 -3.42 -2.57 -12.24
C SER A 11 -3.58 -2.11 -13.70
N ARG A 12 -4.81 -2.07 -14.24
CA ARG A 12 -5.10 -1.54 -15.59
C ARG A 12 -5.38 -0.05 -15.59
N LEU A 13 -5.58 0.56 -14.42
CA LEU A 13 -5.83 2.00 -14.27
C LEU A 13 -4.50 2.76 -14.18
N THR A 14 -3.64 2.62 -15.18
CA THR A 14 -2.26 3.16 -15.12
C THR A 14 -2.18 4.67 -14.93
N MET A 15 -3.24 5.41 -15.24
CA MET A 15 -3.36 6.87 -15.06
C MET A 15 -3.97 7.28 -13.71
N LEU A 16 -4.27 6.33 -12.83
CA LEU A 16 -4.88 6.61 -11.53
C LEU A 16 -3.93 7.43 -10.66
N ARG A 17 -4.43 8.53 -10.11
CA ARG A 17 -3.68 9.44 -9.23
C ARG A 17 -4.09 9.30 -7.79
N ASP A 18 -5.38 9.14 -7.53
CA ASP A 18 -5.93 9.15 -6.19
C ASP A 18 -6.86 7.96 -6.05
N ILE A 19 -6.66 7.17 -5.00
CA ILE A 19 -7.49 6.02 -4.70
C ILE A 19 -7.73 5.88 -3.20
N ASP A 20 -9.00 5.71 -2.85
CA ASP A 20 -9.46 5.34 -1.52
C ASP A 20 -10.21 4.01 -1.61
N LEU A 21 -9.68 3.00 -0.94
CA LEU A 21 -10.24 1.66 -0.83
C LEU A 21 -10.61 1.32 0.61
N SER A 22 -10.72 2.31 1.49
CA SER A 22 -10.95 2.08 2.92
C SER A 22 -12.22 1.26 3.18
N GLY A 23 -12.10 0.28 4.07
CA GLY A 23 -13.18 -0.67 4.41
C GLY A 23 -13.47 -1.73 3.33
N VAL A 24 -12.68 -1.81 2.26
CA VAL A 24 -12.76 -2.89 1.27
C VAL A 24 -12.02 -4.11 1.80
N GLN A 25 -12.71 -5.24 1.89
CA GLN A 25 -12.11 -6.50 2.30
C GLN A 25 -11.47 -7.21 1.09
N PHE A 26 -10.17 -7.43 1.16
CA PHE A 26 -9.43 -8.23 0.19
C PHE A 26 -9.46 -9.71 0.61
N ASN A 27 -10.03 -10.58 -0.22
CA ASN A 27 -10.07 -12.01 0.08
C ASN A 27 -8.68 -12.62 -0.14
N ARG A 28 -8.06 -13.10 0.95
CA ARG A 28 -6.93 -14.02 1.04
C ARG A 28 -5.74 -13.69 0.11
N ASP A 29 -4.73 -13.07 0.72
CA ASP A 29 -3.31 -13.20 0.38
C ASP A 29 -2.85 -12.74 -1.01
N THR A 30 -3.66 -12.05 -1.82
CA THR A 30 -3.20 -11.54 -3.12
C THR A 30 -3.49 -10.07 -3.39
N ASP A 31 -2.43 -9.38 -3.81
CA ASP A 31 -2.39 -8.30 -4.80
C ASP A 31 -2.65 -6.85 -4.41
N TRP A 32 -2.86 -6.45 -3.14
CA TRP A 32 -2.86 -5.00 -2.87
C TRP A 32 -1.51 -4.36 -3.25
N MET A 33 -0.41 -5.06 -2.93
CA MET A 33 0.94 -4.65 -3.34
C MET A 33 1.16 -4.75 -4.85
N GLN A 34 0.80 -5.87 -5.51
CA GLN A 34 0.95 -5.97 -6.97
C GLN A 34 0.14 -4.90 -7.71
N VAL A 35 -0.99 -4.49 -7.16
CA VAL A 35 -1.78 -3.38 -7.69
C VAL A 35 -1.02 -2.07 -7.52
N VAL A 36 -0.62 -1.72 -6.30
CA VAL A 36 0.04 -0.44 -5.99
C VAL A 36 1.36 -0.31 -6.74
N THR A 37 2.10 -1.41 -6.89
CA THR A 37 3.34 -1.48 -7.66
C THR A 37 3.15 -1.13 -9.14
N ASN A 38 1.97 -1.33 -9.72
CA ASN A 38 1.70 -1.11 -11.15
C ASN A 38 1.03 0.24 -11.48
N LEU A 39 0.98 1.17 -10.52
CA LEU A 39 0.35 2.47 -10.68
C LEU A 39 1.40 3.61 -10.66
N PRO A 40 2.08 3.89 -11.79
CA PRO A 40 3.24 4.79 -11.82
C PRO A 40 2.91 6.25 -11.50
N PHE A 41 1.66 6.66 -11.69
CA PHE A 41 1.19 8.04 -11.46
C PHE A 41 0.40 8.21 -10.15
N LEU A 42 0.41 7.21 -9.28
CA LEU A 42 -0.34 7.25 -8.03
C LEU A 42 0.26 8.28 -7.07
N ARG A 43 -0.56 9.26 -6.68
CA ARG A 43 -0.25 10.36 -5.77
C ARG A 43 -0.83 10.14 -4.37
N SER A 44 -2.05 9.60 -4.26
CA SER A 44 -2.71 9.32 -2.99
C SER A 44 -3.24 7.88 -2.94
N LEU A 45 -2.87 7.17 -1.88
CA LEU A 45 -3.34 5.83 -1.56
C LEU A 45 -3.88 5.79 -0.13
N THR A 46 -5.18 5.52 0.00
CA THR A 46 -5.84 5.29 1.29
C THR A 46 -6.44 3.89 1.29
N MET A 47 -6.03 3.04 2.23
CA MET A 47 -6.52 1.68 2.38
C MET A 47 -6.76 1.37 3.85
N ASP A 48 -7.55 2.20 4.53
CA ASP A 48 -7.76 2.06 5.97
C ASP A 48 -8.78 0.96 6.28
N ALA A 49 -8.59 0.23 7.38
CA ALA A 49 -9.51 -0.83 7.82
C ALA A 49 -9.82 -1.90 6.74
N CYS A 50 -8.81 -2.29 5.96
CA CYS A 50 -8.90 -3.24 4.86
C CYS A 50 -8.47 -4.67 5.22
N SER A 51 -8.00 -4.89 6.45
CA SER A 51 -7.47 -6.19 6.91
C SER A 51 -6.36 -6.72 6.00
N LEU A 52 -5.38 -5.87 5.67
CA LEU A 52 -4.24 -6.22 4.82
C LEU A 52 -3.40 -7.36 5.41
N SER A 53 -2.69 -8.10 4.55
CA SER A 53 -1.67 -9.05 5.01
C SER A 53 -0.63 -8.34 5.86
N ALA A 54 -0.32 -8.91 7.01
CA ALA A 54 0.62 -8.31 7.96
C ALA A 54 2.05 -8.19 7.41
N SER A 55 2.44 -9.08 6.50
CA SER A 55 3.78 -9.14 5.90
C SER A 55 3.72 -8.88 4.40
N ILE A 56 4.67 -8.11 3.90
CA ILE A 56 4.91 -7.86 2.48
C ILE A 56 5.97 -8.85 2.00
N PRO A 57 5.70 -9.67 0.95
CA PRO A 57 6.71 -10.55 0.38
C PRO A 57 7.97 -9.77 -0.01
N SER A 58 9.14 -10.28 0.35
CA SER A 58 10.44 -9.62 0.09
C SER A 58 10.66 -9.29 -1.40
N SER A 59 10.08 -10.08 -2.30
CA SER A 59 10.09 -9.83 -3.75
C SER A 59 9.32 -8.59 -4.19
N LEU A 60 8.39 -8.08 -3.37
CA LEU A 60 7.54 -6.92 -3.67
C LEU A 60 7.98 -5.64 -2.95
N VAL A 61 8.84 -5.74 -1.93
CA VAL A 61 9.37 -4.57 -1.20
C VAL A 61 10.08 -3.61 -2.15
N TYR A 62 10.76 -4.14 -3.17
CA TYR A 62 11.63 -3.38 -4.07
C TYR A 62 11.06 -3.13 -5.47
N THR A 63 9.80 -3.49 -5.73
CA THR A 63 9.23 -3.42 -7.09
C THR A 63 8.50 -2.12 -7.40
N ASN A 64 8.32 -1.23 -6.42
CA ASN A 64 7.56 0.01 -6.57
C ASN A 64 7.97 0.83 -7.80
N SER A 65 6.98 1.21 -8.60
CA SER A 65 7.17 2.06 -9.79
C SER A 65 6.72 3.51 -9.60
N SER A 66 5.92 3.83 -8.58
CA SER A 66 5.47 5.20 -8.33
C SER A 66 6.52 6.00 -7.57
N THR A 67 7.10 6.99 -8.24
CA THR A 67 7.87 8.08 -7.61
C THR A 67 6.99 9.30 -7.29
N THR A 68 5.70 9.23 -7.63
CA THR A 68 4.75 10.35 -7.53
C THR A 68 3.90 10.31 -6.25
N LEU A 69 3.99 9.23 -5.47
CA LEU A 69 3.20 9.05 -4.26
C LEU A 69 3.54 10.13 -3.21
N ARG A 70 2.52 10.83 -2.72
CA ARG A 70 2.63 11.88 -1.70
C ARG A 70 1.86 11.54 -0.43
N VAL A 71 0.74 10.82 -0.56
CA VAL A 71 -0.14 10.50 0.57
C VAL A 71 -0.31 8.99 0.65
N LEU A 72 -0.01 8.44 1.82
CA LEU A 72 -0.17 7.03 2.13
C LEU A 72 -0.86 6.87 3.48
N SER A 73 -2.02 6.22 3.49
CA SER A 73 -2.72 5.81 4.71
C SER A 73 -3.02 4.33 4.66
N LEU A 74 -2.52 3.59 5.65
CA LEU A 74 -2.76 2.16 5.85
C LEU A 74 -3.22 1.91 7.29
N ARG A 75 -3.99 2.83 7.84
CA ARG A 75 -4.44 2.82 9.22
C ARG A 75 -5.33 1.59 9.50
N GLU A 76 -5.25 1.04 10.70
CA GLU A 76 -6.18 0.00 11.17
C GLU A 76 -6.18 -1.28 10.31
N ASN A 77 -5.01 -1.73 9.88
CA ASN A 77 -4.88 -2.93 9.05
C ASN A 77 -4.32 -4.15 9.78
N GLY A 78 -3.95 -4.02 11.05
CA GLY A 78 -3.31 -5.11 11.80
C GLY A 78 -1.91 -5.44 11.28
N LEU A 79 -1.22 -4.47 10.66
CA LEU A 79 0.17 -4.64 10.22
C LEU A 79 1.08 -4.75 11.44
N TYR A 80 1.97 -5.75 11.49
CA TYR A 80 2.89 -5.93 12.62
C TYR A 80 4.31 -6.36 12.19
N ASP A 81 4.49 -6.75 10.93
CA ASP A 81 5.78 -7.15 10.38
C ASP A 81 6.61 -5.91 9.97
N SER A 82 7.94 -5.97 10.08
CA SER A 82 8.82 -4.85 9.72
C SER A 82 8.88 -4.58 8.22
N SER A 83 8.42 -5.50 7.37
CA SER A 83 8.41 -5.37 5.91
C SER A 83 7.63 -4.15 5.39
N ILE A 84 6.65 -3.63 6.15
CA ILE A 84 6.01 -2.34 5.81
C ILE A 84 6.98 -1.17 5.92
N LEU A 85 7.85 -1.17 6.94
CA LEU A 85 8.88 -0.15 7.14
C LEU A 85 9.97 -0.25 6.06
N ASP A 86 10.34 -1.48 5.65
CA ASP A 86 11.26 -1.70 4.53
C ASP A 86 10.69 -1.16 3.21
N TRP A 87 9.38 -1.34 2.98
CA TRP A 87 8.70 -0.83 1.79
C TRP A 87 8.62 0.70 1.77
N VAL A 88 8.25 1.33 2.90
CA VAL A 88 8.26 2.80 3.04
C VAL A 88 9.67 3.35 2.86
N SER A 89 10.68 2.70 3.43
CA SER A 89 12.09 3.07 3.25
C SER A 89 12.51 2.97 1.79
N ASN A 90 12.05 1.94 1.06
CA ASN A 90 12.31 1.82 -0.36
C ASN A 90 11.66 2.94 -1.18
N LEU A 91 10.45 3.40 -0.84
CA LEU A 91 9.81 4.53 -1.52
C LEU A 91 10.69 5.79 -1.44
N ILE A 92 11.21 6.09 -0.25
CA ILE A 92 12.12 7.23 -0.04
C ILE A 92 13.40 7.03 -0.85
N ARG A 93 13.97 5.82 -0.83
CA ARG A 93 15.20 5.47 -1.57
C ARG A 93 15.07 5.68 -3.08
N ILE A 94 13.92 5.39 -3.68
CA ILE A 94 13.68 5.57 -5.13
C ILE A 94 13.28 7.02 -5.51
N GLY A 95 13.31 7.95 -4.55
CA GLY A 95 13.03 9.38 -4.81
C GLY A 95 11.58 9.79 -4.62
N THR A 96 10.76 8.96 -3.95
CA THR A 96 9.40 9.34 -3.58
C THR A 96 9.43 10.33 -2.41
N SER A 97 8.76 11.46 -2.55
CA SER A 97 8.64 12.48 -1.50
C SER A 97 7.28 12.37 -0.81
N LEU A 98 7.15 11.45 0.15
CA LEU A 98 5.93 11.35 0.96
C LEU A 98 5.71 12.64 1.77
N GLU A 99 4.52 13.21 1.64
CA GLU A 99 4.04 14.39 2.37
C GLU A 99 3.18 13.97 3.58
N TYR A 100 2.51 12.83 3.48
CA TYR A 100 1.67 12.26 4.53
C TYR A 100 1.84 10.75 4.61
N LEU A 101 2.06 10.25 5.83
CA LEU A 101 2.14 8.84 6.16
C LEU A 101 1.32 8.58 7.42
N ASP A 102 0.30 7.73 7.30
CA ASP A 102 -0.46 7.23 8.44
C ASP A 102 -0.40 5.70 8.50
N LEU A 103 0.29 5.21 9.52
CA LEU A 103 0.37 3.79 9.88
C LEU A 103 -0.25 3.53 11.26
N SER A 104 -1.02 4.47 11.81
CA SER A 104 -1.61 4.37 13.13
C SER A 104 -2.60 3.20 13.24
N TYR A 105 -2.89 2.78 14.48
CA TYR A 105 -3.79 1.63 14.75
C TYR A 105 -3.32 0.31 14.09
N ASN A 106 -2.00 0.16 13.94
CA ASN A 106 -1.34 -1.09 13.57
C ASN A 106 -0.46 -1.58 14.73
N GLY A 107 0.01 -2.83 14.65
CA GLY A 107 0.91 -3.46 15.62
C GLY A 107 2.39 -3.33 15.25
N ILE A 108 2.78 -2.33 14.45
CA ILE A 108 4.14 -2.16 13.95
C ILE A 108 5.08 -1.82 15.11
N SER A 109 6.18 -2.56 15.21
CA SER A 109 7.26 -2.29 16.15
C SER A 109 8.59 -2.26 15.41
N GLY A 110 9.43 -1.27 15.68
CA GLY A 110 10.74 -1.13 15.04
C GLY A 110 11.18 0.33 14.92
N PRO A 111 12.42 0.56 14.49
CA PRO A 111 12.90 1.90 14.17
C PRO A 111 12.17 2.47 12.94
N ILE A 112 11.95 3.77 12.93
CA ILE A 112 11.47 4.54 11.77
C ILE A 112 12.66 4.90 10.89
#